data_AF-A0AAD8L113-F1
#
_entry.id   AF-A0AAD8L113-F1
#
_cell.length_a   1.000
_cell.length_b   1.000
_cell.length_c   1.000
_cell.angle_alpha   90.00
_cell.angle_beta   90.00
_cell.angle_gamma   90.00
#
_symmetry.space_group_name_H-M   'P 1'
#
loop_
_entity.id
_entity.type
_entity.pdbx_description
1 polymer ?
#
loop_
_entity_poly.entity_id
_entity_poly.type
_entity_poly.pdbx_seq_one_letter_code
_entity_poly.pdbx_strand_id
1 'polypeptide(L)'
;MYEFIKIAGISWLVPVGSACDYPVLTGLCMERWALTHPLSSEETEQLRAEQTQPNFLDMVPWTSADLIKTVFDLLVSVTVFVGRFDMRVMQAAMSGKHEGAKPEEFLYDHFSENGDFWFDFMADTGDGGNYSYSVVRLLAQPSLEVRNNGSLNKLPRANLLLIGGDLAYPNPSAPNYEKRLFHPFEDALQPPSWYREDHLAVNKPELPIGISELKQYDGPQCFVIPGNHDWFDGLQTFMRYICHKSWLGGWLMPQKKSYFALHLPKGWWVFGLDLALHTDIDSYQFKFFAELIQEKVKEYDSVIVMTHAPNWIIDWYWDDATGKNVSHLIHDHLKGSNLIEAHGNTYEMKAAYPSAQDSSRIALGNILKFRKKNWQFDFIGGFIYFTLTFSMFPLFLEAICINWLHLHFDEAFSSLRIANYKSFTRFHNKEDGSLEVFTLAVDKVPKEWKLDTEWNNELRQQHQLSHHRQYPSKWRANSFHQDPINTLRIVDHFVIQRDEATENRLFIVRINPAVELNSDSF
;
A
#
# COMPACT_ATOMS: atom_id res chain seq x y z
N MET A 1 -43.23 14.79 -34.38
CA MET A 1 -42.66 15.60 -35.47
C MET A 1 -41.66 16.54 -34.82
N TYR A 2 -40.35 16.32 -35.07
CA TYR A 2 -39.17 17.14 -34.72
C TYR A 2 -38.93 17.50 -33.23
N GLU A 3 -37.91 17.02 -32.52
CA GLU A 3 -36.44 16.98 -32.69
C GLU A 3 -35.69 18.04 -31.84
N PHE A 4 -34.47 17.65 -31.44
CA PHE A 4 -33.27 18.44 -31.12
C PHE A 4 -33.00 19.00 -29.69
N ILE A 5 -32.24 18.20 -28.93
CA ILE A 5 -30.90 18.46 -28.35
C ILE A 5 -30.42 19.93 -28.27
N LYS A 6 -29.98 20.36 -27.07
CA LYS A 6 -28.85 21.28 -26.74
C LYS A 6 -28.56 21.14 -25.23
N ILE A 7 -27.46 20.57 -24.72
CA ILE A 7 -26.01 20.86 -24.81
C ILE A 7 -25.61 22.22 -24.20
N ALA A 8 -24.63 22.13 -23.29
CA ALA A 8 -23.69 23.15 -22.79
C ALA A 8 -24.15 24.09 -21.66
N GLY A 9 -23.77 23.74 -20.42
CA GLY A 9 -23.55 24.71 -19.35
C GLY A 9 -22.17 25.35 -19.52
N ILE A 10 -22.12 26.48 -20.22
CA ILE A 10 -20.98 27.41 -20.20
C ILE A 10 -21.16 28.28 -18.95
N SER A 11 -20.25 28.15 -17.98
CA SER A 11 -20.21 29.08 -16.84
C SER A 11 -19.34 30.27 -17.22
N TRP A 12 -19.93 31.47 -17.23
CA TRP A 12 -19.19 32.72 -17.41
C TRP A 12 -18.72 33.22 -16.04
N LEU A 13 -17.42 33.41 -15.88
CA LEU A 13 -16.84 34.20 -14.79
C LEU A 13 -17.15 35.69 -15.05
N VAL A 14 -17.82 36.34 -14.11
CA VAL A 14 -18.01 37.80 -14.10
C VAL A 14 -17.05 38.40 -13.07
N PRO A 15 -16.32 39.49 -13.37
CA PRO A 15 -15.43 40.12 -12.41
C PRO A 15 -16.23 40.82 -11.30
N VAL A 16 -15.76 40.70 -10.07
CA VAL A 16 -16.33 41.36 -8.89
C VAL A 16 -16.18 42.87 -9.01
N GLY A 17 -17.30 43.60 -8.90
CA GLY A 17 -17.30 45.05 -8.86
C GLY A 17 -18.57 45.62 -8.22
N SER A 18 -18.36 46.42 -7.16
CA SER A 18 -19.24 47.38 -6.48
C SER A 18 -20.40 46.87 -5.60
N ALA A 19 -20.42 47.44 -4.40
CA ALA A 19 -21.33 47.25 -3.28
C ALA A 19 -22.79 47.60 -3.58
N CYS A 20 -23.71 46.96 -2.86
CA CYS A 20 -24.96 47.56 -2.36
C CYS A 20 -25.54 46.71 -1.22
N ASP A 21 -25.80 47.37 -0.09
CA ASP A 21 -26.57 46.89 1.06
C ASP A 21 -28.03 46.58 0.68
N TYR A 22 -28.63 45.53 1.27
CA TYR A 22 -29.93 45.56 1.98
C TYR A 22 -30.18 44.19 2.68
N PRO A 23 -30.85 44.14 3.84
CA PRO A 23 -30.95 42.94 4.69
C PRO A 23 -32.28 42.17 4.56
N VAL A 24 -32.33 41.04 5.27
CA VAL A 24 -33.52 40.27 5.73
C VAL A 24 -33.94 39.09 4.83
N LEU A 25 -33.60 37.87 5.25
CA LEU A 25 -34.56 36.92 5.86
C LEU A 25 -33.84 35.64 6.32
N THR A 26 -33.60 35.60 7.62
CA THR A 26 -33.24 34.43 8.42
C THR A 26 -34.31 33.36 8.36
N GLY A 27 -33.92 32.11 8.12
CA GLY A 27 -34.79 30.96 8.35
C GLY A 27 -34.20 29.63 7.88
N LEU A 28 -33.61 28.89 8.84
CA LEU A 28 -33.43 27.43 8.84
C LEU A 28 -32.34 26.85 7.92
N CYS A 29 -31.08 26.90 8.39
CA CYS A 29 -30.16 25.74 8.47
C CYS A 29 -28.80 26.25 9.00
N MET A 30 -28.67 26.41 10.31
CA MET A 30 -27.38 26.67 10.94
C MET A 30 -27.29 25.85 12.22
N GLU A 31 -26.83 24.62 12.10
CA GLU A 31 -25.98 24.02 13.14
C GLU A 31 -24.85 23.20 12.49
N ARG A 32 -23.63 23.71 12.70
CA ARG A 32 -22.32 23.04 12.60
C ARG A 32 -21.75 22.68 11.22
N TRP A 33 -21.64 23.66 10.34
CA TRP A 33 -20.40 23.83 9.57
C TRP A 33 -19.65 25.00 10.18
N ALA A 34 -18.80 24.72 11.17
CA ALA A 34 -17.81 25.69 11.59
C ALA A 34 -16.89 25.94 10.39
N LEU A 35 -17.00 27.13 9.80
CA LEU A 35 -16.07 27.69 8.81
C LEU A 35 -14.67 27.77 9.43
N THR A 36 -13.97 26.65 9.47
CA THR A 36 -12.52 26.65 9.57
C THR A 36 -12.02 27.15 8.22
N HIS A 37 -11.45 28.35 8.21
CA HIS A 37 -10.73 28.81 7.04
C HIS A 37 -9.59 27.80 6.82
N PRO A 38 -9.44 27.21 5.62
CA PRO A 38 -8.27 26.39 5.34
C PRO A 38 -7.04 27.27 5.56
N LEU A 39 -6.16 26.84 6.47
CA LEU A 39 -4.92 27.53 6.78
C LEU A 39 -4.11 27.72 5.49
N SER A 40 -3.43 28.85 5.35
CA SER A 40 -2.48 29.02 4.25
C SER A 40 -1.35 27.98 4.35
N SER A 41 -0.70 27.67 3.23
CA SER A 41 0.46 26.76 3.20
C SER A 41 1.54 27.20 4.19
N GLU A 42 1.72 28.51 4.34
CA GLU A 42 2.73 29.14 5.21
C GLU A 42 2.38 29.02 6.70
N GLU A 43 1.12 29.24 7.08
CA GLU A 43 0.63 29.01 8.46
C GLU A 43 0.68 27.52 8.83
N THR A 44 0.39 26.63 7.87
CA THR A 44 0.48 25.18 8.07
C THR A 44 1.92 24.72 8.29
N GLU A 45 2.87 25.28 7.54
CA GLU A 45 4.30 25.03 7.73
C GLU A 45 4.81 25.55 9.07
N GLN A 46 4.38 26.74 9.51
CA GLN A 46 4.72 27.28 10.82
C GLN A 46 4.19 26.40 11.96
N LEU A 47 2.92 25.97 11.89
CA LEU A 47 2.35 25.04 12.86
C LEU A 47 3.07 23.68 12.85
N ARG A 48 3.47 23.16 11.68
CA ARG A 48 4.28 21.93 11.55
C ARG A 48 5.70 22.11 12.12
N ALA A 49 6.24 23.33 12.10
CA ALA A 49 7.57 23.65 12.66
C ALA A 49 7.54 23.78 14.19
N GLU A 50 6.43 24.23 14.77
CA GLU A 50 6.23 24.32 16.23
C GLU A 50 5.86 22.97 16.88
N GLN A 51 5.53 21.94 16.08
CA GLN A 51 5.20 20.61 16.59
C GLN A 51 6.40 19.96 17.29
N THR A 52 6.18 19.57 18.55
CA THR A 52 7.16 18.83 19.36
C THR A 52 6.98 17.30 19.27
N GLN A 53 5.84 16.85 18.76
CA GLN A 53 5.48 15.44 18.56
C GLN A 53 4.66 15.26 17.27
N PRO A 54 4.68 14.06 16.65
CA PRO A 54 3.86 13.75 15.49
C PRO A 54 2.38 13.61 15.87
N ASN A 55 1.50 13.98 14.93
CA ASN A 55 0.05 13.80 15.05
C ASN A 55 -0.40 12.50 14.34
N PHE A 56 0.13 11.36 14.79
CA PHE A 56 -0.19 10.06 14.20
C PHE A 56 -1.54 9.55 14.69
N LEU A 57 -2.37 9.07 13.76
CA LEU A 57 -3.61 8.40 14.08
C LEU A 57 -3.34 7.03 14.72
N ASP A 58 -4.16 6.67 15.70
CA ASP A 58 -4.18 5.33 16.27
C ASP A 58 -4.64 4.28 15.24
N MET A 59 -4.34 3.02 15.57
CA MET A 59 -4.82 1.83 14.86
C MET A 59 -6.33 1.92 14.59
N VAL A 60 -6.76 1.54 13.39
CA VAL A 60 -8.17 1.61 13.00
C VAL A 60 -9.02 0.80 13.97
N PRO A 61 -10.13 1.39 14.46
CA PRO A 61 -11.08 0.66 15.25
C PRO A 61 -11.96 -0.21 14.36
N TRP A 62 -11.47 -1.39 13.98
CA TRP A 62 -12.17 -2.38 13.14
C TRP A 62 -13.54 -2.86 13.66
N THR A 63 -13.99 -2.39 14.83
CA THR A 63 -15.31 -2.66 15.40
C THR A 63 -16.10 -1.38 15.71
N SER A 64 -15.74 -0.23 15.13
CA SER A 64 -16.47 1.03 15.32
C SER A 64 -17.69 1.15 14.38
N ALA A 65 -18.56 2.11 14.69
CA ALA A 65 -19.68 2.48 13.81
C ALA A 65 -19.23 2.93 12.41
N ASP A 66 -17.97 3.36 12.25
CA ASP A 66 -17.43 3.77 10.95
C ASP A 66 -17.33 2.57 9.99
N LEU A 67 -17.01 1.37 10.48
CA LEU A 67 -17.01 0.17 9.65
C LEU A 67 -18.44 -0.23 9.24
N ILE A 68 -19.42 -0.08 10.13
CA ILE A 68 -20.84 -0.32 9.81
C ILE A 68 -21.28 0.64 8.69
N LYS A 69 -20.83 1.90 8.75
CA LYS A 69 -21.04 2.87 7.68
C LYS A 69 -20.32 2.45 6.39
N THR A 70 -19.06 2.02 6.45
CA THR A 70 -18.32 1.53 5.28
C THR A 70 -19.00 0.31 4.64
N VAL A 71 -19.46 -0.66 5.44
CA VAL A 71 -20.20 -1.83 4.95
C VAL A 71 -21.54 -1.41 4.35
N PHE A 72 -22.24 -0.44 4.94
CA PHE A 72 -23.47 0.10 4.35
C PHE A 72 -23.21 0.86 3.05
N ASP A 73 -22.20 1.73 3.01
CA ASP A 73 -21.77 2.47 1.82
C ASP A 73 -21.32 1.49 0.72
N LEU A 74 -20.62 0.41 1.10
CA LEU A 74 -20.24 -0.69 0.20
C LEU A 74 -21.46 -1.46 -0.29
N LEU A 75 -22.41 -1.83 0.58
CA LEU A 75 -23.65 -2.51 0.16
C LEU A 75 -24.47 -1.64 -0.78
N VAL A 76 -24.55 -0.33 -0.55
CA VAL A 76 -25.21 0.60 -1.48
C VAL A 76 -24.43 0.68 -2.78
N SER A 77 -23.10 0.87 -2.72
CA SER A 77 -22.22 0.92 -3.88
C SER A 77 -22.34 -0.36 -4.73
N VAL A 78 -22.26 -1.51 -4.08
CA VAL A 78 -22.31 -2.83 -4.69
C VAL A 78 -23.73 -3.10 -5.20
N THR A 79 -24.74 -3.11 -4.33
CA THR A 79 -26.11 -3.52 -4.73
C THR A 79 -26.74 -2.57 -5.75
N VAL A 80 -26.41 -1.27 -5.74
CA VAL A 80 -26.97 -0.29 -6.67
C VAL A 80 -26.10 -0.09 -7.90
N PHE A 81 -24.77 -0.26 -7.79
CA PHE A 81 -23.82 0.15 -8.83
C PHE A 81 -22.79 -0.91 -9.27
N VAL A 82 -22.90 -2.18 -8.81
CA VAL A 82 -21.99 -3.34 -9.06
C VAL A 82 -21.47 -3.51 -10.49
N GLY A 83 -22.18 -3.00 -11.51
CA GLY A 83 -21.78 -3.12 -12.91
C GLY A 83 -21.46 -1.81 -13.63
N ARG A 84 -21.41 -0.65 -12.95
CA ARG A 84 -21.41 0.66 -13.64
C ARG A 84 -20.18 1.56 -13.44
N PHE A 85 -19.31 1.28 -12.47
CA PHE A 85 -18.19 2.20 -12.14
C PHE A 85 -16.86 1.48 -11.87
N ASP A 86 -16.46 0.53 -12.72
CA ASP A 86 -15.05 0.13 -12.79
C ASP A 86 -14.27 1.26 -13.48
N MET A 87 -13.45 1.97 -12.70
CA MET A 87 -12.66 3.10 -13.20
C MET A 87 -11.71 2.69 -14.32
N ARG A 88 -11.16 1.47 -14.29
CA ARG A 88 -10.23 0.97 -15.31
C ARG A 88 -10.96 0.84 -16.65
N VAL A 89 -12.13 0.21 -16.64
CA VAL A 89 -12.99 0.04 -17.82
C VAL A 89 -13.47 1.41 -18.34
N MET A 90 -13.85 2.32 -17.44
CA MET A 90 -14.26 3.68 -17.81
C MET A 90 -13.11 4.45 -18.46
N GLN A 91 -11.91 4.39 -17.88
CA GLN A 91 -10.73 5.03 -18.46
C GLN A 91 -10.39 4.44 -19.83
N ALA A 92 -10.38 3.11 -19.97
CA ALA A 92 -10.11 2.45 -21.24
C ALA A 92 -11.16 2.81 -22.32
N ALA A 93 -12.45 2.85 -21.96
CA ALA A 93 -13.52 3.24 -22.86
C ALA A 93 -13.44 4.70 -23.31
N MET A 94 -13.07 5.62 -22.40
CA MET A 94 -12.89 7.03 -22.70
C MET A 94 -11.64 7.31 -23.55
N SER A 95 -10.58 6.52 -23.34
CA SER A 95 -9.36 6.55 -24.18
C SER A 95 -9.59 5.98 -25.58
N GLY A 96 -10.58 5.11 -25.79
CA GLY A 96 -10.87 4.46 -27.08
C GLY A 96 -11.17 5.38 -28.28
N LYS A 97 -11.34 6.70 -28.07
CA LYS A 97 -11.43 7.71 -29.16
C LYS A 97 -10.10 8.36 -29.54
N HIS A 98 -9.06 8.19 -28.74
CA HIS A 98 -7.71 8.68 -28.99
C HIS A 98 -6.75 7.49 -28.81
N GLU A 99 -6.40 6.82 -29.92
CA GLU A 99 -5.35 5.77 -30.05
C GLU A 99 -5.21 4.79 -28.87
N GLY A 100 -5.48 3.50 -29.11
CA GLY A 100 -5.32 2.44 -28.10
C GLY A 100 -4.05 2.62 -27.24
N ALA A 101 -4.20 2.48 -25.93
CA ALA A 101 -3.20 2.87 -24.96
C ALA A 101 -1.80 2.37 -25.36
N LYS A 102 -0.86 3.28 -25.58
CA LYS A 102 0.49 2.92 -26.04
C LYS A 102 1.17 2.14 -24.90
N PRO A 103 1.83 1.01 -25.18
CA PRO A 103 2.54 0.21 -24.16
C PRO A 103 3.51 1.03 -23.29
N GLU A 104 4.02 2.13 -23.86
CA GLU A 104 4.91 3.12 -23.22
C GLU A 104 4.30 3.85 -22.01
N GLU A 105 2.97 3.82 -21.80
CA GLU A 105 2.35 4.49 -20.64
C GLU A 105 2.43 3.68 -19.33
N PHE A 106 2.60 2.36 -19.43
CA PHE A 106 2.51 1.43 -18.29
C PHE A 106 3.81 0.65 -18.04
N LEU A 107 4.70 0.62 -19.04
CA LEU A 107 6.01 0.00 -18.96
C LEU A 107 7.05 1.04 -18.51
N TYR A 108 7.82 0.69 -17.49
CA TYR A 108 8.93 1.50 -16.98
C TYR A 108 10.21 0.66 -17.02
N ASP A 109 11.06 0.94 -18.01
CA ASP A 109 12.29 0.20 -18.28
C ASP A 109 13.57 0.98 -17.95
N HIS A 110 13.43 2.17 -17.37
CA HIS A 110 14.55 3.04 -17.02
C HIS A 110 15.48 2.48 -15.94
N PHE A 111 15.08 1.42 -15.25
CA PHE A 111 15.94 0.71 -14.29
C PHE A 111 16.80 -0.39 -14.94
N SER A 112 16.47 -0.84 -16.15
CA SER A 112 17.03 -2.07 -16.74
C SER A 112 18.55 -2.03 -17.00
N GLU A 113 19.12 -0.84 -17.16
CA GLU A 113 20.56 -0.63 -17.40
C GLU A 113 21.40 -0.60 -16.12
N ASN A 114 20.78 -0.60 -14.93
CA ASN A 114 21.51 -0.56 -13.67
C ASN A 114 22.29 -1.86 -13.42
N GLY A 115 23.45 -1.78 -12.76
CA GLY A 115 24.29 -2.94 -12.44
C GLY A 115 23.85 -3.66 -11.16
N ASP A 116 24.07 -2.98 -10.04
CA ASP A 116 23.60 -3.34 -8.69
C ASP A 116 22.34 -2.50 -8.39
N PHE A 117 21.27 -3.15 -7.95
CA PHE A 117 19.98 -2.50 -7.74
C PHE A 117 19.23 -3.02 -6.52
N TRP A 118 18.80 -2.10 -5.67
CA TRP A 118 18.08 -2.39 -4.43
C TRP A 118 16.64 -1.90 -4.52
N PHE A 119 15.70 -2.76 -4.16
CA PHE A 119 14.29 -2.40 -4.07
C PHE A 119 13.64 -2.95 -2.80
N ASP A 120 12.69 -2.21 -2.24
CA ASP A 120 11.94 -2.58 -1.05
C ASP A 120 10.50 -2.93 -1.41
N PHE A 121 9.89 -3.82 -0.62
CA PHE A 121 8.48 -4.17 -0.67
C PHE A 121 7.85 -4.03 0.71
N MET A 122 6.68 -3.40 0.77
CA MET A 122 5.80 -3.38 1.94
C MET A 122 4.34 -3.49 1.50
N ALA A 123 3.44 -3.89 2.39
CA ALA A 123 2.00 -3.95 2.12
C ALA A 123 1.20 -3.65 3.40
N ASP A 124 -0.12 -3.49 3.27
CA ASP A 124 -1.05 -3.31 4.38
C ASP A 124 -0.66 -2.11 5.26
N THR A 125 -0.63 -0.94 4.63
CA THR A 125 -0.19 0.31 5.24
C THR A 125 -1.38 1.12 5.74
N GLY A 126 -1.12 2.11 6.60
CA GLY A 126 -2.17 3.09 6.95
C GLY A 126 -3.26 2.59 7.91
N ASP A 127 -3.07 1.46 8.60
CA ASP A 127 -3.91 1.07 9.75
C ASP A 127 -3.60 1.96 10.97
N GLY A 128 -2.37 2.49 11.11
CA GLY A 128 -1.99 3.30 12.28
C GLY A 128 -0.64 4.00 12.10
N GLY A 129 -0.59 5.28 12.44
CA GLY A 129 0.55 6.14 12.09
C GLY A 129 1.85 5.76 12.78
N ASN A 130 1.82 5.32 14.04
CA ASN A 130 3.03 4.91 14.77
C ASN A 130 3.80 3.78 14.08
N TYR A 131 3.09 2.76 13.58
CA TYR A 131 3.74 1.62 12.94
C TYR A 131 4.07 1.92 11.48
N SER A 132 3.19 2.61 10.75
CA SER A 132 3.47 3.06 9.38
C SER A 132 4.76 3.87 9.39
N TYR A 133 4.85 4.84 10.30
CA TYR A 133 6.06 5.65 10.47
C TYR A 133 7.29 4.82 10.87
N SER A 134 7.13 3.83 11.73
CA SER A 134 8.26 2.98 12.14
C SER A 134 8.89 2.22 10.97
N VAL A 135 8.06 1.66 10.08
CA VAL A 135 8.56 0.96 8.87
C VAL A 135 9.14 1.98 7.88
N VAL A 136 8.42 3.06 7.60
CA VAL A 136 8.84 4.03 6.58
C VAL A 136 10.08 4.82 7.01
N ARG A 137 10.28 5.05 8.31
CA ARG A 137 11.55 5.59 8.87
C ARG A 137 12.73 4.70 8.48
N LEU A 138 12.57 3.37 8.50
CA LEU A 138 13.64 2.43 8.12
C LEU A 138 13.88 2.43 6.61
N LEU A 139 12.80 2.48 5.82
CA LEU A 139 12.88 2.61 4.36
C LEU A 139 13.58 3.90 3.92
N ALA A 140 13.40 4.99 4.68
CA ALA A 140 14.00 6.30 4.38
C ALA A 140 15.52 6.38 4.65
N GLN A 141 16.06 5.55 5.55
CA GLN A 141 17.46 5.67 5.99
C GLN A 141 18.43 5.45 4.83
N PRO A 142 19.52 6.25 4.70
CA PRO A 142 20.53 6.07 3.65
C PRO A 142 21.19 4.67 3.68
N SER A 143 21.34 4.12 4.88
CA SER A 143 21.77 2.73 5.09
C SER A 143 21.24 2.22 6.42
N LEU A 144 20.98 0.92 6.50
CA LEU A 144 20.60 0.20 7.72
C LEU A 144 21.76 -0.69 8.15
N GLU A 145 22.15 -0.58 9.42
CA GLU A 145 23.16 -1.46 10.03
C GLU A 145 22.44 -2.54 10.83
N VAL A 146 22.47 -3.77 10.34
CA VAL A 146 21.71 -4.88 10.92
C VAL A 146 22.63 -6.05 11.22
N ARG A 147 22.50 -6.62 12.43
CA ARG A 147 23.25 -7.82 12.80
C ARG A 147 22.62 -9.05 12.17
N ASN A 148 23.40 -9.85 11.47
CA ASN A 148 23.02 -11.17 10.96
C ASN A 148 24.09 -12.18 11.38
N ASN A 149 23.71 -13.24 12.09
CA ASN A 149 24.61 -14.33 12.51
C ASN A 149 25.94 -13.87 13.16
N GLY A 150 25.91 -12.78 13.93
CA GLY A 150 27.09 -12.21 14.60
C GLY A 150 27.89 -11.19 13.76
N SER A 151 27.63 -11.09 12.46
CA SER A 151 28.25 -10.10 11.56
C SER A 151 27.35 -8.87 11.39
N LEU A 152 27.95 -7.68 11.34
CA LEU A 152 27.24 -6.44 11.03
C LEU A 152 27.11 -6.31 9.50
N ASN A 153 25.89 -6.28 9.00
CA ASN A 153 25.59 -6.07 7.59
C ASN A 153 25.11 -4.63 7.40
N LYS A 154 25.67 -3.96 6.40
CA LYS A 154 25.24 -2.61 6.02
C LYS A 154 24.42 -2.72 4.75
N LEU A 155 23.11 -2.49 4.84
CA LEU A 155 22.18 -2.55 3.73
C LEU A 155 21.93 -1.12 3.23
N PRO A 156 22.27 -0.76 1.98
CA PRO A 156 21.97 0.57 1.45
C PRO A 156 20.46 0.77 1.31
N ARG A 157 20.02 2.03 1.22
CA ARG A 157 18.64 2.36 0.88
C ARG A 157 18.29 1.85 -0.51
N ALA A 158 17.08 1.31 -0.66
CA ALA A 158 16.53 0.95 -1.96
C ALA A 158 16.26 2.19 -2.84
N ASN A 159 16.47 2.03 -4.15
CA ASN A 159 16.09 3.01 -5.17
C ASN A 159 14.61 2.90 -5.58
N LEU A 160 13.97 1.78 -5.29
CA LEU A 160 12.58 1.50 -5.64
C LEU A 160 11.83 0.98 -4.42
N LEU A 161 10.65 1.53 -4.15
CA LEU A 161 9.69 1.03 -3.17
C LEU A 161 8.45 0.51 -3.90
N LEU A 162 8.08 -0.73 -3.60
CA LEU A 162 6.85 -1.37 -4.06
C LEU A 162 5.88 -1.47 -2.89
N ILE A 163 4.65 -0.98 -3.07
CA ILE A 163 3.58 -1.09 -2.06
C ILE A 163 2.47 -2.01 -2.58
N GLY A 164 2.23 -3.11 -1.86
CA GLY A 164 1.34 -4.21 -2.23
C GLY A 164 -0.16 -4.00 -1.98
N GLY A 165 -0.63 -2.77 -1.86
CA GLY A 165 -2.04 -2.45 -1.64
C GLY A 165 -2.45 -2.29 -0.18
N ASP A 166 -3.74 -1.97 -0.01
CA ASP A 166 -4.36 -1.55 1.24
C ASP A 166 -3.60 -0.37 1.86
N LEU A 167 -3.76 0.79 1.23
CA LEU A 167 -2.92 1.96 1.53
C LEU A 167 -3.40 2.76 2.74
N ALA A 168 -4.71 2.80 2.95
CA ALA A 168 -5.31 3.51 4.06
C ALA A 168 -6.63 2.89 4.49
N TYR A 169 -6.69 2.52 5.77
CA TYR A 169 -7.86 1.92 6.37
C TYR A 169 -8.75 2.96 7.08
N PRO A 170 -10.05 2.65 7.31
CA PRO A 170 -10.77 1.46 6.87
C PRO A 170 -11.27 1.54 5.42
N ASN A 171 -11.27 2.73 4.83
CA ASN A 171 -11.82 2.97 3.51
C ASN A 171 -11.05 4.08 2.80
N PRO A 172 -11.16 4.17 1.47
CA PRO A 172 -10.51 5.21 0.70
C PRO A 172 -11.24 6.53 0.96
N SER A 173 -10.50 7.51 1.46
CA SER A 173 -10.96 8.89 1.61
C SER A 173 -9.75 9.82 1.70
N ALA A 174 -9.93 11.09 1.32
CA ALA A 174 -8.88 12.10 1.42
C ALA A 174 -8.24 12.17 2.82
N PRO A 175 -9.00 12.28 3.93
CA PRO A 175 -8.41 12.32 5.27
C PRO A 175 -7.64 11.04 5.66
N ASN A 176 -8.10 9.86 5.21
CA ASN A 176 -7.41 8.60 5.50
C ASN A 176 -6.10 8.53 4.73
N TYR A 177 -6.09 8.81 3.43
CA TYR A 177 -4.87 8.83 2.62
C TYR A 177 -3.87 9.87 3.15
N GLU A 178 -4.31 11.09 3.44
CA GLU A 178 -3.45 12.15 3.98
C GLU A 178 -2.82 11.75 5.31
N LYS A 179 -3.64 11.39 6.30
CA LYS A 179 -3.16 11.19 7.67
C LYS A 179 -2.54 9.82 7.92
N ARG A 180 -2.96 8.78 7.19
CA ARG A 180 -2.56 7.39 7.44
C ARG A 180 -1.47 6.91 6.50
N LEU A 181 -1.43 7.44 5.28
CA LEU A 181 -0.41 7.12 4.28
C LEU A 181 0.59 8.27 4.10
N PHE A 182 0.15 9.45 3.67
CA PHE A 182 1.07 10.53 3.25
C PHE A 182 1.87 11.11 4.41
N HIS A 183 1.23 11.52 5.51
CA HIS A 183 1.94 12.16 6.63
C HIS A 183 3.08 11.30 7.21
N PRO A 184 2.91 9.99 7.50
CA PRO A 184 4.03 9.15 7.92
C PRO A 184 5.19 9.13 6.92
N PHE A 185 4.91 9.12 5.61
CA PHE A 185 5.94 9.13 4.58
C PHE A 185 6.64 10.49 4.49
N GLU A 186 5.89 11.60 4.51
CA GLU A 186 6.43 12.97 4.52
C GLU A 186 7.32 13.24 5.74
N ASP A 187 6.91 12.75 6.91
CA ASP A 187 7.69 12.88 8.14
C ASP A 187 8.95 11.99 8.13
N ALA A 188 8.94 10.88 7.39
CA ALA A 188 10.08 9.96 7.32
C ALA A 188 11.11 10.39 6.28
N LEU A 189 10.63 10.92 5.15
CA LEU A 189 11.43 11.45 4.05
C LEU A 189 10.64 12.60 3.42
N GLN A 190 11.08 13.84 3.61
CA GLN A 190 10.27 15.01 3.23
C GLN A 190 10.13 15.13 1.71
N PRO A 191 8.98 15.59 1.21
CA PRO A 191 8.84 15.88 -0.22
C PRO A 191 9.72 17.05 -0.65
N PRO A 192 9.92 17.26 -1.97
CA PRO A 192 10.63 18.42 -2.48
C PRO A 192 10.00 19.74 -2.01
N SER A 193 10.78 20.80 -1.88
CA SER A 193 10.31 22.08 -1.32
C SER A 193 9.21 22.78 -2.13
N TRP A 194 9.03 22.41 -3.40
CA TRP A 194 7.97 22.93 -4.26
C TRP A 194 6.72 22.04 -4.30
N TYR A 195 6.73 20.89 -3.60
CA TYR A 195 5.56 20.05 -3.45
C TYR A 195 4.48 20.80 -2.67
N ARG A 196 3.23 20.70 -3.13
CA ARG A 196 2.07 21.20 -2.41
C ARG A 196 1.06 20.08 -2.22
N GLU A 197 0.39 20.09 -1.07
CA GLU A 197 -0.59 19.06 -0.70
C GLU A 197 -1.80 19.04 -1.65
N ASP A 198 -2.16 20.17 -2.25
CA ASP A 198 -3.25 20.30 -3.22
C ASP A 198 -2.82 20.07 -4.69
N HIS A 199 -1.52 19.93 -4.94
CA HIS A 199 -0.98 19.83 -6.31
C HIS A 199 -1.36 18.51 -6.98
N LEU A 200 -1.81 18.62 -8.22
CA LEU A 200 -2.05 17.51 -9.13
C LEU A 200 -1.13 17.68 -10.34
N ALA A 201 -0.48 16.58 -10.70
CA ALA A 201 0.42 16.52 -11.82
C ALA A 201 -0.34 16.72 -13.14
N VAL A 202 0.08 17.72 -13.91
CA VAL A 202 -0.50 17.95 -15.25
C VAL A 202 0.05 16.91 -16.22
N ASN A 203 1.35 16.66 -16.16
CA ASN A 203 2.05 15.67 -16.98
C ASN A 203 2.97 14.84 -16.10
N LYS A 204 2.68 13.54 -15.96
CA LYS A 204 3.56 12.62 -15.24
C LYS A 204 4.61 11.97 -16.15
N PRO A 205 5.82 11.70 -15.63
CA PRO A 205 6.32 12.09 -14.30
C PRO A 205 6.72 13.58 -14.24
N GLU A 206 6.43 14.27 -13.12
CA GLU A 206 6.94 15.62 -12.88
C GLU A 206 8.33 15.56 -12.25
N LEU A 207 9.34 15.52 -13.12
CA LEU A 207 10.74 15.38 -12.71
C LEU A 207 11.27 16.67 -12.05
N PRO A 208 12.25 16.57 -11.13
CA PRO A 208 12.95 17.72 -10.57
C PRO A 208 13.62 18.59 -11.65
N ILE A 209 13.85 19.86 -11.31
CA ILE A 209 14.52 20.83 -12.19
C ILE A 209 15.89 20.29 -12.60
N GLY A 210 16.20 20.35 -13.90
CA GLY A 210 17.47 19.88 -14.47
C GLY A 210 17.46 18.41 -14.93
N ILE A 211 16.38 17.68 -14.65
CA ILE A 211 16.20 16.28 -15.07
C ILE A 211 15.16 16.25 -16.19
N SER A 212 15.56 15.76 -17.36
CA SER A 212 14.67 15.71 -18.53
C SER A 212 14.03 14.35 -18.73
N GLU A 213 14.69 13.28 -18.28
CA GLU A 213 14.26 11.90 -18.49
C GLU A 213 14.28 11.13 -17.17
N LEU A 214 13.33 10.20 -16.98
CA LEU A 214 13.21 9.46 -15.72
C LEU A 214 14.45 8.62 -15.39
N LYS A 215 15.19 8.15 -16.41
CA LYS A 215 16.47 7.43 -16.24
C LYS A 215 17.60 8.29 -15.64
N GLN A 216 17.49 9.61 -15.68
CA GLN A 216 18.48 10.53 -15.09
C GLN A 216 18.21 10.80 -13.61
N TYR A 217 17.05 10.38 -13.08
CA TYR A 217 16.69 10.57 -11.69
C TYR A 217 17.27 9.45 -10.82
N ASP A 218 18.14 9.82 -9.89
CA ASP A 218 18.88 8.94 -8.98
C ASP A 218 18.20 8.74 -7.60
N GLY A 219 17.15 9.50 -7.32
CA GLY A 219 16.38 9.41 -6.09
C GLY A 219 15.44 8.20 -6.03
N PRO A 220 14.90 7.91 -4.84
CA PRO A 220 14.01 6.77 -4.66
C PRO A 220 12.66 7.00 -5.37
N GLN A 221 12.13 5.95 -5.96
CA GLN A 221 10.84 5.94 -6.67
C GLN A 221 9.88 4.98 -5.97
N CYS A 222 8.56 5.22 -6.11
CA CYS A 222 7.53 4.39 -5.51
C CYS A 222 6.48 3.98 -6.56
N PHE A 223 6.14 2.69 -6.57
CA PHE A 223 5.06 2.11 -7.37
C PHE A 223 4.14 1.30 -6.47
N VAL A 224 2.84 1.36 -6.74
CA VAL A 224 1.83 0.90 -5.80
C VAL A 224 0.70 0.19 -6.55
N ILE A 225 0.22 -0.94 -6.05
CA ILE A 225 -1.06 -1.52 -6.50
C ILE A 225 -2.15 -1.22 -5.48
N PRO A 226 -3.43 -1.15 -5.88
CA PRO A 226 -4.53 -1.04 -4.93
C PRO A 226 -4.86 -2.39 -4.28
N GLY A 227 -5.26 -2.34 -3.02
CA GLY A 227 -5.92 -3.44 -2.31
C GLY A 227 -7.44 -3.30 -2.31
N ASN A 228 -8.14 -4.23 -1.68
CA ASN A 228 -9.60 -4.19 -1.59
C ASN A 228 -10.10 -2.93 -0.84
N HIS A 229 -9.36 -2.45 0.16
CA HIS A 229 -9.73 -1.23 0.89
C HIS A 229 -9.54 0.05 0.08
N ASP A 230 -8.76 0.02 -0.99
CA ASP A 230 -8.60 1.15 -1.91
C ASP A 230 -9.71 1.20 -2.98
N TRP A 231 -10.44 0.09 -3.14
CA TRP A 231 -11.45 -0.09 -4.16
C TRP A 231 -12.89 0.23 -3.72
N PHE A 232 -13.13 0.46 -2.43
CA PHE A 232 -14.50 0.69 -1.92
C PHE A 232 -15.19 1.95 -2.49
N ASP A 233 -14.44 2.92 -3.02
CA ASP A 233 -14.97 4.11 -3.71
C ASP A 233 -14.91 4.00 -5.25
N GLY A 234 -14.66 2.81 -5.79
CA GLY A 234 -14.44 2.60 -7.22
C GLY A 234 -13.10 3.14 -7.70
N LEU A 235 -12.05 3.10 -6.86
CA LEU A 235 -10.66 3.49 -7.16
C LEU A 235 -10.43 5.00 -7.34
N GLN A 236 -11.42 5.84 -7.05
CA GLN A 236 -11.33 7.29 -7.23
C GLN A 236 -10.20 7.92 -6.39
N THR A 237 -10.16 7.61 -5.09
CA THR A 237 -9.15 8.16 -4.18
C THR A 237 -7.75 7.69 -4.56
N PHE A 238 -7.59 6.41 -4.90
CA PHE A 238 -6.31 5.86 -5.37
C PHE A 238 -5.80 6.62 -6.60
N MET A 239 -6.65 6.83 -7.62
CA MET A 239 -6.24 7.55 -8.82
C MET A 239 -5.82 8.98 -8.51
N ARG A 240 -6.57 9.68 -7.65
CA ARG A 240 -6.24 11.06 -7.24
C ARG A 240 -4.90 11.14 -6.50
N TYR A 241 -4.64 10.24 -5.56
CA TYR A 241 -3.47 10.36 -4.69
C TYR A 241 -2.23 9.66 -5.21
N ILE A 242 -2.36 8.53 -5.90
CA ILE A 242 -1.21 7.77 -6.42
C ILE A 242 -0.93 8.15 -7.86
N CYS A 243 -1.95 8.12 -8.72
CA CYS A 243 -1.76 8.33 -10.16
C CYS A 243 -1.70 9.80 -10.58
N HIS A 244 -2.25 10.74 -9.79
CA HIS A 244 -2.22 12.17 -10.10
C HIS A 244 -1.26 12.99 -9.22
N LYS A 245 -0.80 12.51 -8.05
CA LYS A 245 0.30 13.20 -7.32
C LYS A 245 1.65 12.65 -7.74
N SER A 246 2.66 13.51 -7.76
CA SER A 246 4.01 13.12 -8.20
C SER A 246 4.91 12.59 -7.08
N TRP A 247 4.56 12.80 -5.81
CA TRP A 247 5.43 12.51 -4.68
C TRP A 247 4.67 11.90 -3.50
N LEU A 248 5.24 10.87 -2.90
CA LEU A 248 4.82 10.32 -1.61
C LEU A 248 5.98 10.57 -0.65
N GLY A 249 5.92 11.65 0.13
CA GLY A 249 7.14 12.17 0.78
C GLY A 249 8.25 12.41 -0.26
N GLY A 250 9.46 11.95 0.04
CA GLY A 250 10.61 12.07 -0.88
C GLY A 250 10.73 10.97 -1.94
N TRP A 251 9.73 10.09 -2.08
CA TRP A 251 9.67 9.10 -3.16
C TRP A 251 8.91 9.66 -4.36
N LEU A 252 9.51 9.61 -5.54
CA LEU A 252 8.85 10.00 -6.80
C LEU A 252 7.86 8.91 -7.23
N MET A 253 6.63 9.30 -7.59
CA MET A 253 5.57 8.41 -8.07
C MET A 253 5.30 8.63 -9.57
N PRO A 254 6.05 7.97 -10.47
CA PRO A 254 5.89 8.15 -11.91
C PRO A 254 4.63 7.47 -12.47
N GLN A 255 4.09 6.49 -11.73
CA GLN A 255 2.92 5.70 -12.07
C GLN A 255 1.69 6.55 -12.46
N LYS A 256 1.05 6.18 -13.58
CA LYS A 256 -0.14 6.85 -14.15
C LYS A 256 -1.44 6.07 -13.97
N LYS A 257 -1.35 4.77 -13.69
CA LYS A 257 -2.44 3.78 -13.77
C LYS A 257 -2.33 2.81 -12.60
N SER A 258 -3.39 2.11 -12.24
CA SER A 258 -3.40 1.24 -11.05
C SER A 258 -2.60 -0.05 -11.19
N TYR A 259 -2.21 -0.42 -12.41
CA TYR A 259 -1.32 -1.51 -12.75
C TYR A 259 -0.11 -0.99 -13.55
N PHE A 260 0.99 -1.73 -13.52
CA PHE A 260 2.24 -1.34 -14.17
C PHE A 260 3.15 -2.55 -14.42
N ALA A 261 4.13 -2.36 -15.30
CA ALA A 261 5.24 -3.28 -15.50
C ALA A 261 6.58 -2.56 -15.35
N LEU A 262 7.48 -3.11 -14.54
CA LEU A 262 8.86 -2.63 -14.41
C LEU A 262 9.81 -3.62 -15.05
N HIS A 263 10.76 -3.13 -15.84
CA HIS A 263 11.92 -3.91 -16.27
C HIS A 263 13.12 -3.53 -15.41
N LEU A 264 13.46 -4.43 -14.49
CA LEU A 264 14.60 -4.31 -13.58
C LEU A 264 15.86 -4.85 -14.26
N PRO A 265 17.05 -4.56 -13.69
CA PRO A 265 18.30 -5.12 -14.17
C PRO A 265 18.29 -6.63 -14.34
N LYS A 266 19.17 -7.09 -15.23
CA LYS A 266 19.49 -8.52 -15.39
C LYS A 266 18.27 -9.38 -15.71
N GLY A 267 17.29 -8.85 -16.45
CA GLY A 267 16.15 -9.63 -16.92
C GLY A 267 15.14 -9.98 -15.83
N TRP A 268 15.12 -9.21 -14.74
CA TRP A 268 14.04 -9.27 -13.75
C TRP A 268 12.92 -8.31 -14.15
N TRP A 269 11.69 -8.76 -14.00
CA TRP A 269 10.49 -7.96 -14.26
C TRP A 269 9.63 -7.89 -13.01
N VAL A 270 8.89 -6.81 -12.84
CA VAL A 270 7.84 -6.70 -11.80
C VAL A 270 6.53 -6.34 -12.47
N PHE A 271 5.51 -7.20 -12.33
CA PHE A 271 4.15 -6.94 -12.79
C PHE A 271 3.26 -6.63 -11.60
N GLY A 272 2.85 -5.38 -11.47
CA GLY A 272 1.88 -4.94 -10.48
C GLY A 272 0.47 -5.10 -11.04
N LEU A 273 -0.29 -6.06 -10.51
CA LEU A 273 -1.64 -6.37 -10.96
C LEU A 273 -2.70 -5.71 -10.07
N ASP A 274 -3.71 -5.12 -10.68
CA ASP A 274 -4.89 -4.61 -10.00
C ASP A 274 -6.03 -5.62 -10.13
N LEU A 275 -6.34 -6.32 -9.03
CA LEU A 275 -7.36 -7.38 -8.99
C LEU A 275 -8.78 -6.87 -8.65
N ALA A 276 -8.93 -5.59 -8.30
CA ALA A 276 -10.17 -5.02 -7.81
C ALA A 276 -10.87 -5.85 -6.71
N LEU A 277 -12.18 -5.66 -6.54
CA LEU A 277 -13.00 -6.43 -5.59
C LEU A 277 -13.42 -7.82 -6.10
N HIS A 278 -13.20 -8.11 -7.38
CA HIS A 278 -13.56 -9.39 -8.01
C HIS A 278 -12.36 -10.33 -8.17
N THR A 279 -11.25 -10.02 -7.50
CA THR A 279 -10.09 -10.91 -7.36
C THR A 279 -9.49 -11.39 -8.69
N ASP A 280 -9.63 -10.60 -9.76
CA ASP A 280 -9.11 -10.94 -11.10
C ASP A 280 -8.74 -9.67 -11.90
N ILE A 281 -7.96 -9.84 -12.96
CA ILE A 281 -7.63 -8.77 -13.90
C ILE A 281 -8.71 -8.63 -14.97
N ASP A 282 -8.96 -7.39 -15.40
CA ASP A 282 -9.84 -7.11 -16.52
C ASP A 282 -9.19 -7.46 -17.88
N SER A 283 -9.99 -7.44 -18.95
CA SER A 283 -9.53 -7.82 -20.29
C SER A 283 -8.49 -6.87 -20.89
N TYR A 284 -8.45 -5.59 -20.46
CA TYR A 284 -7.46 -4.63 -20.93
C TYR A 284 -6.10 -4.87 -20.27
N GLN A 285 -6.10 -5.10 -18.95
CA GLN A 285 -4.90 -5.51 -18.22
C GLN A 285 -4.35 -6.82 -18.77
N PHE A 286 -5.22 -7.82 -18.95
CA PHE A 286 -4.81 -9.11 -19.52
C PHE A 286 -4.14 -8.93 -20.89
N LYS A 287 -4.78 -8.17 -21.79
CA LYS A 287 -4.23 -7.91 -23.12
C LYS A 287 -2.87 -7.21 -23.05
N PHE A 288 -2.75 -6.16 -22.23
CA PHE A 288 -1.50 -5.43 -22.06
C PHE A 288 -0.35 -6.34 -21.61
N PHE A 289 -0.55 -7.12 -20.54
CA PHE A 289 0.51 -8.00 -20.04
C PHE A 289 0.80 -9.14 -21.03
N ALA A 290 -0.21 -9.72 -21.68
CA ALA A 290 -0.02 -10.77 -22.68
C ALA A 290 0.81 -10.27 -23.88
N GLU A 291 0.52 -9.08 -24.40
CA GLU A 291 1.29 -8.44 -25.48
C GLU A 291 2.71 -8.11 -25.02
N LEU A 292 2.88 -7.55 -23.81
CA LEU A 292 4.19 -7.24 -23.23
C LEU A 292 5.07 -8.49 -23.10
N ILE A 293 4.50 -9.60 -22.61
CA ILE A 293 5.20 -10.87 -22.47
C ILE A 293 5.67 -11.38 -23.83
N GLN A 294 4.80 -11.36 -24.83
CA GLN A 294 5.11 -11.85 -26.17
C GLN A 294 6.16 -10.99 -26.89
N GLU A 295 6.16 -9.68 -26.67
CA GLU A 295 7.00 -8.73 -27.40
C GLU A 295 8.35 -8.46 -26.72
N LYS A 296 8.40 -8.43 -25.38
CA LYS A 296 9.56 -7.90 -24.65
C LYS A 296 10.18 -8.85 -23.62
N VAL A 297 9.41 -9.75 -23.01
CA VAL A 297 9.94 -10.68 -22.00
C VAL A 297 10.68 -11.82 -22.69
N LYS A 298 11.95 -12.03 -22.33
CA LYS A 298 12.79 -13.06 -22.94
C LYS A 298 12.62 -14.40 -22.21
N GLU A 299 13.01 -15.48 -22.88
CA GLU A 299 12.91 -16.88 -22.40
C GLU A 299 13.64 -17.19 -21.08
N TYR A 300 14.64 -16.39 -20.75
CA TYR A 300 15.43 -16.54 -19.51
C TYR A 300 15.22 -15.38 -18.53
N ASP A 301 14.25 -14.52 -18.79
CA ASP A 301 13.86 -13.48 -17.86
C ASP A 301 13.01 -14.08 -16.73
N SER A 302 13.03 -13.42 -15.58
CA SER A 302 12.25 -13.82 -14.41
C SER A 302 11.22 -12.73 -14.10
N VAL A 303 10.01 -13.14 -13.78
CA VAL A 303 8.91 -12.20 -13.51
C VAL A 303 8.49 -12.32 -12.06
N ILE A 304 8.45 -11.18 -11.37
CA ILE A 304 7.86 -11.01 -10.05
C ILE A 304 6.44 -10.50 -10.25
N VAL A 305 5.44 -11.30 -9.90
CA VAL A 305 4.04 -10.86 -9.91
C VAL A 305 3.67 -10.35 -8.53
N MET A 306 3.11 -9.15 -8.48
CA MET A 306 2.67 -8.46 -7.28
C MET A 306 1.14 -8.35 -7.30
N THR A 307 0.50 -8.96 -6.30
CA THR A 307 -0.96 -8.93 -6.08
C THR A 307 -1.26 -8.55 -4.64
N HIS A 308 -2.41 -7.91 -4.39
CA HIS A 308 -2.81 -7.56 -3.02
C HIS A 308 -3.31 -8.78 -2.22
N ALA A 309 -3.85 -9.81 -2.90
CA ALA A 309 -4.32 -11.05 -2.30
C ALA A 309 -3.76 -12.29 -3.03
N PRO A 310 -3.37 -13.35 -2.30
CA PRO A 310 -2.88 -14.59 -2.88
C PRO A 310 -4.06 -15.54 -3.13
N ASN A 311 -4.88 -15.24 -4.12
CA ASN A 311 -6.15 -15.95 -4.32
C ASN A 311 -5.97 -17.45 -4.48
N TRP A 312 -4.85 -17.94 -5.03
CA TRP A 312 -4.58 -19.38 -5.13
C TRP A 312 -4.53 -20.12 -3.77
N ILE A 313 -4.14 -19.44 -2.68
CA ILE A 313 -4.17 -20.02 -1.32
C ILE A 313 -5.60 -20.01 -0.78
N ILE A 314 -6.31 -18.89 -1.01
CA ILE A 314 -7.68 -18.68 -0.56
C ILE A 314 -8.61 -19.69 -1.26
N ASP A 315 -8.51 -19.77 -2.58
CA ASP A 315 -9.21 -20.70 -3.46
C ASP A 315 -8.97 -22.16 -3.05
N TRP A 316 -7.70 -22.54 -2.79
CA TRP A 316 -7.37 -23.88 -2.29
C TRP A 316 -8.06 -24.17 -0.95
N TYR A 317 -8.09 -23.20 -0.04
CA TYR A 317 -8.67 -23.36 1.29
C TYR A 317 -10.21 -23.43 1.26
N TRP A 318 -10.84 -22.63 0.39
CA TRP A 318 -12.30 -22.54 0.27
C TRP A 318 -12.91 -23.48 -0.79
N ASP A 319 -12.07 -24.26 -1.49
CA ASP A 319 -12.48 -25.08 -2.64
C ASP A 319 -13.19 -24.23 -3.72
N ASP A 320 -12.62 -23.07 -4.04
CA ASP A 320 -13.10 -22.13 -5.05
C ASP A 320 -12.08 -21.97 -6.20
N ALA A 321 -12.46 -21.28 -7.27
CA ALA A 321 -11.59 -20.97 -8.39
C ALA A 321 -11.83 -19.54 -8.91
N THR A 322 -11.13 -18.58 -8.30
CA THR A 322 -11.11 -17.17 -8.68
C THR A 322 -9.87 -16.83 -9.52
N GLY A 323 -9.70 -15.57 -9.94
CA GLY A 323 -8.49 -15.14 -10.67
C GLY A 323 -8.22 -15.88 -11.98
N LYS A 324 -9.25 -16.19 -12.77
CA LYS A 324 -9.13 -17.01 -13.99
C LYS A 324 -8.24 -16.35 -15.04
N ASN A 325 -8.35 -15.04 -15.23
CA ASN A 325 -7.54 -14.32 -16.20
C ASN A 325 -6.09 -14.20 -15.71
N VAL A 326 -5.88 -13.94 -14.43
CA VAL A 326 -4.52 -13.93 -13.83
C VAL A 326 -3.86 -15.30 -14.00
N SER A 327 -4.58 -16.37 -13.69
CA SER A 327 -4.10 -17.74 -13.87
C SER A 327 -3.74 -18.00 -15.33
N HIS A 328 -4.65 -17.69 -16.26
CA HIS A 328 -4.41 -17.83 -17.70
C HIS A 328 -3.17 -17.03 -18.16
N LEU A 329 -2.97 -15.80 -17.66
CA LEU A 329 -1.81 -14.97 -17.98
C LEU A 329 -0.50 -15.64 -17.52
N ILE A 330 -0.50 -16.14 -16.28
CA ILE A 330 0.66 -16.80 -15.68
C ILE A 330 1.00 -18.11 -16.39
N HIS A 331 -0.02 -18.88 -16.76
CA HIS A 331 0.18 -20.22 -17.29
C HIS A 331 0.46 -20.26 -18.77
N ASP A 332 -0.37 -19.57 -19.54
CA ASP A 332 -0.36 -19.73 -20.98
C ASP A 332 0.57 -18.71 -21.64
N HIS A 333 0.78 -17.55 -21.01
CA HIS A 333 1.65 -16.50 -21.55
C HIS A 333 3.04 -16.49 -20.93
N LEU A 334 3.16 -16.43 -19.60
CA LEU A 334 4.48 -16.49 -18.96
C LEU A 334 5.14 -17.87 -19.08
N LYS A 335 4.37 -18.89 -19.48
CA LYS A 335 4.80 -20.29 -19.47
C LYS A 335 5.47 -20.65 -18.14
N GLY A 336 4.97 -20.04 -17.06
CA GLY A 336 5.55 -20.21 -15.75
C GLY A 336 5.43 -21.68 -15.40
N SER A 337 6.56 -22.37 -15.39
CA SER A 337 6.61 -23.69 -14.77
C SER A 337 6.30 -23.47 -13.28
N ASN A 338 5.31 -24.19 -12.77
CA ASN A 338 4.98 -24.34 -11.34
C ASN A 338 4.06 -23.28 -10.67
N LEU A 339 2.96 -22.86 -11.30
CA LEU A 339 1.84 -22.24 -10.55
C LEU A 339 0.46 -22.93 -10.76
N ILE A 340 0.29 -23.76 -11.80
CA ILE A 340 -0.86 -24.67 -11.93
C ILE A 340 -0.43 -25.90 -11.17
N GLU A 341 -0.71 -25.93 -9.89
CA GLU A 341 -1.36 -27.08 -9.26
C GLU A 341 -1.49 -26.75 -7.78
N ALA A 342 -2.45 -25.89 -7.46
CA ALA A 342 -3.27 -26.12 -6.27
C ALA A 342 -4.14 -27.38 -6.51
N HIS A 343 -3.48 -28.53 -6.77
CA HIS A 343 -4.01 -29.89 -6.99
C HIS A 343 -2.84 -30.91 -7.17
N GLY A 344 -1.67 -30.66 -6.58
CA GLY A 344 -0.50 -31.54 -6.76
C GLY A 344 0.87 -30.94 -6.43
N ASN A 345 1.00 -29.62 -6.31
CA ASN A 345 2.27 -28.96 -5.99
C ASN A 345 2.40 -28.55 -4.51
N THR A 346 3.64 -28.60 -4.02
CA THR A 346 4.02 -28.20 -2.65
C THR A 346 4.41 -26.72 -2.63
N TYR A 347 3.58 -25.87 -2.03
CA TYR A 347 3.95 -24.49 -1.74
C TYR A 347 4.81 -24.47 -0.47
N GLU A 348 6.07 -24.05 -0.57
CA GLU A 348 6.94 -23.91 0.60
C GLU A 348 6.91 -22.46 1.09
N MET A 349 6.25 -22.22 2.22
CA MET A 349 6.44 -20.97 2.95
C MET A 349 7.90 -20.91 3.43
N LYS A 350 8.71 -20.05 2.80
CA LYS A 350 10.12 -19.86 3.19
C LYS A 350 10.26 -19.19 4.56
N ALA A 351 9.39 -18.23 4.87
CA ALA A 351 9.35 -17.58 6.16
C ALA A 351 7.97 -16.95 6.47
N ALA A 352 7.63 -16.88 7.75
CA ALA A 352 6.53 -16.07 8.28
C ALA A 352 7.03 -15.24 9.47
N TYR A 353 6.51 -14.02 9.57
CA TYR A 353 6.81 -13.13 10.68
C TYR A 353 5.54 -12.46 11.22
N PRO A 354 5.22 -12.59 12.53
CA PRO A 354 5.88 -13.44 13.52
C PRO A 354 5.93 -14.93 13.14
N SER A 355 6.81 -15.68 13.79
CA SER A 355 6.86 -17.14 13.61
C SER A 355 5.49 -17.77 13.93
N ALA A 356 5.17 -18.92 13.34
CA ALA A 356 3.89 -19.61 13.59
C ALA A 356 3.60 -19.82 15.09
N GLN A 357 4.64 -20.22 15.85
CA GLN A 357 4.55 -20.37 17.30
C GLN A 357 4.24 -19.05 18.02
N ASP A 358 4.88 -17.95 17.61
CA ASP A 358 4.62 -16.64 18.21
C ASP A 358 3.23 -16.12 17.84
N SER A 359 2.79 -16.32 16.59
CA SER A 359 1.44 -16.02 16.11
C SER A 359 0.38 -16.75 16.93
N SER A 360 0.55 -18.05 17.18
CA SER A 360 -0.34 -18.85 18.04
C SER A 360 -0.39 -18.35 19.49
N ARG A 361 0.76 -18.01 20.08
CA ARG A 361 0.81 -17.44 21.44
C ARG A 361 0.15 -16.07 21.55
N ILE A 362 0.37 -15.22 20.54
CA ILE A 362 -0.32 -13.92 20.44
C ILE A 362 -1.83 -14.19 20.38
N ALA A 363 -2.26 -15.17 19.59
CA ALA A 363 -3.65 -15.55 19.43
C ALA A 363 -4.31 -16.04 20.73
N LEU A 364 -3.62 -16.85 21.54
CA LEU A 364 -4.09 -17.28 22.87
C LEU A 364 -4.31 -16.11 23.84
N GLY A 365 -3.52 -15.04 23.73
CA GLY A 365 -3.71 -13.81 24.49
C GLY A 365 -4.94 -12.99 24.08
N ASN A 366 -5.62 -13.35 22.98
CA ASN A 366 -6.72 -12.59 22.39
C ASN A 366 -7.98 -12.60 23.26
N ILE A 367 -8.29 -13.72 23.92
CA ILE A 367 -9.56 -13.91 24.66
C ILE A 367 -9.78 -12.79 25.71
N LEU A 368 -8.71 -12.36 26.38
CA LEU A 368 -8.76 -11.33 27.41
C LEU A 368 -8.45 -9.92 26.87
N LYS A 369 -7.56 -9.80 25.87
CA LYS A 369 -7.13 -8.49 25.34
C LYS A 369 -8.13 -7.87 24.36
N PHE A 370 -8.86 -8.70 23.60
CA PHE A 370 -9.87 -8.26 22.65
C PHE A 370 -10.95 -7.42 23.34
N ARG A 371 -11.57 -7.95 24.40
CA ARG A 371 -12.59 -7.26 25.20
C ARG A 371 -12.11 -5.93 25.79
N LYS A 372 -10.87 -5.89 26.27
CA LYS A 372 -10.29 -4.66 26.84
C LYS A 372 -10.13 -3.55 25.79
N LYS A 373 -9.78 -3.90 24.54
CA LYS A 373 -9.55 -2.92 23.47
C LYS A 373 -10.81 -2.52 22.71
N ASN A 374 -11.76 -3.45 22.54
CA ASN A 374 -12.98 -3.25 21.75
C ASN A 374 -14.26 -3.21 22.61
N TRP A 375 -14.21 -2.64 23.82
CA TRP A 375 -15.36 -2.64 24.76
C TRP A 375 -16.67 -2.05 24.17
N GLN A 376 -16.58 -1.19 23.15
CA GLN A 376 -17.74 -0.64 22.44
C GLN A 376 -18.50 -1.70 21.62
N PHE A 377 -17.79 -2.72 21.14
CA PHE A 377 -18.37 -3.90 20.49
C PHE A 377 -19.24 -4.69 21.47
N ASP A 378 -18.77 -4.89 22.71
CA ASP A 378 -19.56 -5.56 23.76
C ASP A 378 -20.85 -4.77 24.09
N PHE A 379 -20.87 -3.45 23.91
CA PHE A 379 -22.05 -2.65 24.22
C PHE A 379 -23.07 -2.62 23.08
N ILE A 380 -22.63 -2.37 21.84
CA ILE A 380 -23.52 -2.28 20.67
C ILE A 380 -23.86 -3.67 20.15
N GLY A 381 -22.84 -4.50 19.95
CA GLY A 381 -22.96 -5.91 19.62
C GLY A 381 -23.69 -6.63 20.75
N GLY A 382 -23.30 -6.45 22.01
CA GLY A 382 -24.01 -7.07 23.14
C GLY A 382 -25.44 -6.60 23.36
N PHE A 383 -25.83 -5.37 23.01
CA PHE A 383 -27.23 -4.94 23.08
C PHE A 383 -28.07 -5.50 21.92
N ILE A 384 -27.55 -5.47 20.69
CA ILE A 384 -28.17 -6.08 19.50
C ILE A 384 -28.28 -7.61 19.69
N TYR A 385 -27.24 -8.22 20.24
CA TYR A 385 -27.13 -9.65 20.57
C TYR A 385 -27.95 -10.05 21.80
N PHE A 386 -28.06 -9.21 22.84
CA PHE A 386 -28.98 -9.43 23.97
C PHE A 386 -30.44 -9.39 23.51
N THR A 387 -30.72 -8.57 22.49
CA THR A 387 -32.05 -8.48 21.88
C THR A 387 -32.33 -9.62 20.89
N LEU A 388 -31.31 -10.14 20.19
CA LEU A 388 -31.44 -11.20 19.19
C LEU A 388 -31.22 -12.63 19.73
N THR A 389 -30.49 -12.81 20.83
CA THR A 389 -29.93 -14.10 21.24
C THR A 389 -29.68 -14.15 22.75
N PHE A 390 -30.72 -14.52 23.48
CA PHE A 390 -30.55 -15.18 24.78
C PHE A 390 -29.93 -16.57 24.58
N SER A 391 -28.66 -16.66 24.15
CA SER A 391 -27.88 -17.92 24.06
C SER A 391 -26.44 -17.67 23.57
N MET A 392 -25.47 -17.98 24.43
CA MET A 392 -23.99 -17.86 24.36
C MET A 392 -23.27 -18.64 23.22
N PHE A 393 -23.75 -18.60 21.98
CA PHE A 393 -23.24 -19.48 20.91
C PHE A 393 -22.08 -18.94 20.03
N PRO A 394 -21.97 -17.64 19.67
CA PRO A 394 -20.95 -17.19 18.70
C PRO A 394 -19.51 -17.20 19.25
N LEU A 395 -19.33 -16.90 20.54
CA LEU A 395 -18.01 -16.85 21.17
C LEU A 395 -17.34 -18.23 21.30
N PHE A 396 -18.15 -19.29 21.32
CA PHE A 396 -17.66 -20.67 21.37
C PHE A 396 -17.21 -21.15 20.00
N LEU A 397 -17.91 -20.73 18.94
CA LEU A 397 -17.57 -21.03 17.55
C LEU A 397 -16.25 -20.38 17.12
N GLU A 398 -16.02 -19.10 17.43
CA GLU A 398 -14.79 -18.41 17.07
C GLU A 398 -13.55 -19.04 17.76
N ALA A 399 -13.69 -19.45 19.03
CA ALA A 399 -12.62 -20.13 19.77
C ALA A 399 -12.33 -21.55 19.25
N ILE A 400 -13.35 -22.27 18.77
CA ILE A 400 -13.18 -23.57 18.11
C ILE A 400 -12.57 -23.40 16.73
N CYS A 401 -13.02 -22.41 15.95
CA CYS A 401 -12.49 -22.11 14.63
C CYS A 401 -10.98 -21.84 14.69
N ILE A 402 -10.52 -21.06 15.67
CA ILE A 402 -9.10 -20.68 15.78
C ILE A 402 -8.25 -21.79 16.43
N ASN A 403 -8.73 -22.47 17.48
CA ASN A 403 -7.90 -23.40 18.27
C ASN A 403 -8.06 -24.89 17.90
N TRP A 404 -9.19 -25.28 17.30
CA TRP A 404 -9.46 -26.67 16.93
C TRP A 404 -9.57 -26.86 15.42
N LEU A 405 -9.96 -25.83 14.67
CA LEU A 405 -10.07 -25.90 13.22
C LEU A 405 -8.96 -25.12 12.49
N HIS A 406 -8.15 -24.32 13.19
CA HIS A 406 -7.09 -23.49 12.60
C HIS A 406 -7.57 -22.56 11.46
N LEU A 407 -8.69 -21.85 11.65
CA LEU A 407 -9.33 -20.95 10.68
C LEU A 407 -9.30 -19.48 11.17
N HIS A 408 -9.34 -18.49 10.24
CA HIS A 408 -9.53 -17.04 10.49
C HIS A 408 -8.43 -16.28 11.29
N PHE A 409 -7.15 -16.57 11.05
CA PHE A 409 -6.05 -15.86 11.73
C PHE A 409 -5.96 -14.37 11.36
N ASP A 410 -6.09 -14.02 10.07
CA ASP A 410 -5.90 -12.64 9.57
C ASP A 410 -6.96 -11.66 10.14
N GLU A 411 -8.23 -12.06 10.13
CA GLU A 411 -9.34 -11.26 10.68
C GLU A 411 -9.22 -11.11 12.21
N ALA A 412 -8.78 -12.17 12.89
CA ALA A 412 -8.53 -12.15 14.32
C ALA A 412 -7.37 -11.20 14.69
N PHE A 413 -6.29 -11.12 13.90
CA PHE A 413 -5.18 -10.21 14.16
C PHE A 413 -5.52 -8.73 13.93
N SER A 414 -6.22 -8.41 12.84
CA SER A 414 -6.65 -7.04 12.51
C SER A 414 -7.58 -6.46 13.57
N SER A 415 -8.53 -7.26 14.07
CA SER A 415 -9.48 -6.84 15.11
C SER A 415 -8.83 -6.46 16.47
N LEU A 416 -7.58 -6.88 16.71
CA LEU A 416 -6.86 -6.63 17.97
C LEU A 416 -6.03 -5.36 17.98
N ARG A 417 -5.94 -4.66 16.85
CA ARG A 417 -5.20 -3.39 16.72
C ARG A 417 -3.76 -3.55 17.23
N ILE A 418 -3.07 -4.59 16.78
CA ILE A 418 -1.68 -4.88 17.17
C ILE A 418 -0.77 -4.03 16.29
N ALA A 419 -0.19 -2.99 16.88
CA ALA A 419 0.78 -2.12 16.20
C ALA A 419 2.19 -2.73 16.11
N ASN A 420 2.45 -3.80 16.87
CA ASN A 420 3.75 -4.47 16.97
C ASN A 420 3.96 -5.49 15.85
N TYR A 421 5.17 -6.04 15.76
CA TYR A 421 5.56 -7.05 14.77
C TYR A 421 5.32 -6.61 13.33
N LYS A 422 6.09 -5.60 12.91
CA LYS A 422 6.05 -5.12 11.52
C LYS A 422 7.30 -5.53 10.78
N SER A 423 7.15 -5.77 9.49
CA SER A 423 8.24 -6.14 8.61
C SER A 423 8.11 -5.47 7.25
N PHE A 424 9.22 -5.41 6.54
CA PHE A 424 9.29 -5.11 5.12
C PHE A 424 10.38 -6.00 4.53
N THR A 425 10.42 -6.14 3.21
CA THR A 425 11.46 -6.92 2.56
C THR A 425 12.28 -6.08 1.61
N ARG A 426 13.58 -6.25 1.73
CA ARG A 426 14.58 -5.61 0.88
C ARG A 426 15.16 -6.65 -0.06
N PHE A 427 15.16 -6.30 -1.33
CA PHE A 427 15.69 -7.10 -2.41
C PHE A 427 16.94 -6.45 -2.97
N HIS A 428 17.87 -7.29 -3.39
CA HIS A 428 19.14 -6.91 -3.98
C HIS A 428 19.34 -7.74 -5.25
N ASN A 429 19.22 -7.07 -6.39
CA ASN A 429 19.55 -7.64 -7.68
C ASN A 429 21.07 -7.55 -7.87
N LYS A 430 21.76 -8.68 -7.73
CA LYS A 430 23.21 -8.76 -7.84
C LYS A 430 23.68 -8.64 -9.29
N GLU A 431 24.96 -8.30 -9.47
CA GLU A 431 25.58 -8.19 -10.79
C GLU A 431 25.54 -9.49 -11.60
N ASP A 432 25.55 -10.64 -10.90
CA ASP A 432 25.42 -12.00 -11.47
C ASP A 432 23.98 -12.37 -11.88
N GLY A 433 23.00 -11.50 -11.60
CA GLY A 433 21.59 -11.71 -11.89
C GLY A 433 20.83 -12.51 -10.84
N SER A 434 21.48 -12.95 -9.75
CA SER A 434 20.79 -13.53 -8.60
C SER A 434 20.03 -12.46 -7.81
N LEU A 435 18.91 -12.86 -7.20
CA LEU A 435 18.08 -11.99 -6.39
C LEU A 435 18.24 -12.38 -4.91
N GLU A 436 18.90 -11.53 -4.15
CA GLU A 436 19.05 -11.70 -2.71
C GLU A 436 17.92 -10.97 -1.97
N VAL A 437 17.32 -11.65 -0.99
CA VAL A 437 16.10 -11.24 -0.32
C VAL A 437 16.34 -11.19 1.19
N PHE A 438 16.03 -10.05 1.81
CA PHE A 438 16.15 -9.81 3.24
C PHE A 438 14.79 -9.43 3.81
N THR A 439 14.23 -10.25 4.69
CA THR A 439 13.04 -9.87 5.47
C THR A 439 13.50 -9.19 6.75
N LEU A 440 13.18 -7.91 6.88
CA LEU A 440 13.60 -7.07 8.00
C LEU A 440 12.40 -6.76 8.88
N ALA A 441 12.56 -6.91 10.20
CA ALA A 441 11.44 -6.78 11.09
C ALA A 441 11.75 -6.06 12.41
N VAL A 442 10.70 -5.49 12.98
CA VAL A 442 10.67 -4.80 14.27
C VAL A 442 9.58 -5.43 15.14
N ASP A 443 9.95 -5.96 16.30
CA ASP A 443 9.01 -6.62 17.20
C ASP A 443 8.14 -5.62 17.96
N LYS A 444 8.70 -4.46 18.36
CA LYS A 444 8.01 -3.46 19.19
C LYS A 444 8.04 -2.09 18.54
N VAL A 445 6.86 -1.54 18.27
CA VAL A 445 6.69 -0.21 17.69
C VAL A 445 6.62 0.84 18.80
N PRO A 446 7.40 1.94 18.71
CA PRO A 446 7.30 3.06 19.64
C PRO A 446 5.92 3.72 19.60
N LYS A 447 5.53 4.28 20.75
CA LYS A 447 4.31 5.11 20.87
C LYS A 447 4.62 6.57 21.15
N GLU A 448 5.80 6.84 21.68
CA GLU A 448 6.25 8.18 22.04
C GLU A 448 7.40 8.57 21.12
N TRP A 449 7.21 9.69 20.44
CA TRP A 449 8.15 10.24 19.48
C TRP A 449 8.52 11.66 19.90
N LYS A 450 9.71 12.09 19.49
CA LYS A 450 10.18 13.46 19.68
C LYS A 450 10.92 13.92 18.44
N LEU A 451 11.02 15.23 18.27
CA LEU A 451 11.80 15.82 17.18
C LEU A 451 13.24 15.31 17.21
N ASP A 452 13.73 14.84 16.07
CA ASP A 452 15.10 14.37 15.94
C ASP A 452 16.06 15.56 15.86
N THR A 453 16.97 15.65 16.84
CA THR A 453 17.94 16.76 16.92
C THR A 453 18.89 16.75 15.74
N GLU A 454 19.27 15.56 15.23
CA GLU A 454 20.17 15.44 14.08
C GLU A 454 19.48 15.96 12.81
N TRP A 455 18.21 15.58 12.61
CA TRP A 455 17.38 16.09 11.50
C TRP A 455 17.18 17.61 11.56
N ASN A 456 17.03 18.15 12.77
CA ASN A 456 16.80 19.58 12.97
C ASN A 456 18.06 20.42 12.77
N ASN A 457 19.22 19.89 13.17
CA ASN A 457 20.51 20.58 13.11
C ASN A 457 21.22 20.43 11.77
N GLU A 458 20.83 19.46 10.93
CA GLU A 458 21.38 19.27 9.59
C GLU A 458 21.15 20.50 8.71
N LEU A 459 22.22 21.07 8.15
CA LEU A 459 22.17 22.22 7.26
C LEU A 459 21.44 21.85 5.96
N ARG A 460 20.40 22.61 5.61
CA ARG A 460 19.59 22.39 4.42
C ARG A 460 20.08 23.31 3.31
N GLN A 461 20.57 22.74 2.21
CA GLN A 461 20.82 23.54 1.01
C GLN A 461 19.50 23.83 0.29
N GLN A 462 19.41 25.01 -0.33
CA GLN A 462 18.24 25.40 -1.09
C GLN A 462 18.03 24.42 -2.26
N HIS A 463 16.85 23.80 -2.35
CA HIS A 463 16.49 22.76 -3.35
C HIS A 463 17.15 21.37 -3.16
N GLN A 464 17.82 21.11 -2.04
CA GLN A 464 18.33 19.77 -1.74
C GLN A 464 17.16 18.79 -1.52
N LEU A 465 17.15 17.70 -2.29
CA LEU A 465 16.19 16.62 -2.10
C LEU A 465 16.48 15.84 -0.82
N SER A 466 15.44 15.44 -0.11
CA SER A 466 15.53 14.82 1.22
C SER A 466 16.28 13.49 1.24
N HIS A 467 16.30 12.75 0.12
CA HIS A 467 17.03 11.49 0.02
C HIS A 467 18.56 11.65 0.01
N HIS A 468 19.08 12.86 -0.23
CA HIS A 468 20.51 13.17 -0.08
C HIS A 468 20.92 13.53 1.36
N ARG A 469 19.97 13.56 2.29
CA ARG A 469 20.22 13.88 3.69
C ARG A 469 20.82 12.70 4.43
N GLN A 470 21.67 13.00 5.40
CA GLN A 470 22.21 12.00 6.31
C GLN A 470 21.17 11.57 7.35
N TYR A 471 20.32 12.50 7.79
CA TYR A 471 19.27 12.27 8.78
C TYR A 471 17.91 12.66 8.19
N PRO A 472 17.28 11.82 7.35
CA PRO A 472 16.10 12.19 6.56
C PRO A 472 14.81 12.30 7.38
N SER A 473 14.73 11.61 8.52
CA SER A 473 13.47 11.42 9.26
C SER A 473 13.30 12.41 10.40
N LYS A 474 12.15 13.10 10.44
CA LYS A 474 11.84 14.19 11.37
C LYS A 474 11.74 13.73 12.83
N TRP A 475 11.19 12.54 13.08
CA TRP A 475 10.86 12.06 14.41
C TRP A 475 11.68 10.83 14.77
N ARG A 476 12.24 10.80 15.97
CA ARG A 476 12.89 9.63 16.57
C ARG A 476 12.11 9.13 17.77
N ALA A 477 12.29 7.85 18.12
CA ALA A 477 11.67 7.34 19.33
C ALA A 477 12.19 8.11 20.56
N ASN A 478 11.30 8.32 21.54
CA ASN A 478 11.68 9.01 22.77
C ASN A 478 12.81 8.27 23.50
N SER A 479 12.71 6.93 23.54
CA SER A 479 13.73 6.01 24.06
C SER A 479 14.62 5.47 22.94
N PHE A 480 15.94 5.62 23.09
CA PHE A 480 16.94 5.14 22.13
C PHE A 480 16.82 3.62 21.88
N HIS A 481 16.66 2.83 22.93
CA HIS A 481 16.56 1.37 22.85
C HIS A 481 15.27 0.86 22.21
N GLN A 482 14.29 1.75 22.00
CA GLN A 482 13.03 1.42 21.32
C GLN A 482 13.01 1.94 19.89
N ASP A 483 13.98 2.74 19.45
CA ASP A 483 14.00 3.26 18.08
C ASP A 483 14.05 2.10 17.08
N PRO A 484 13.20 2.09 16.04
CA PRO A 484 13.20 1.06 15.01
C PRO A 484 14.59 0.82 14.43
N ILE A 485 15.40 1.88 14.26
CA ILE A 485 16.77 1.78 13.72
C ILE A 485 17.66 0.87 14.60
N ASN A 486 17.44 0.89 15.92
CA ASN A 486 18.23 0.13 16.90
C ASN A 486 17.64 -1.25 17.22
N THR A 487 16.39 -1.50 16.84
CA THR A 487 15.66 -2.74 17.17
C THR A 487 15.41 -3.63 15.96
N LEU A 488 15.73 -3.15 14.76
CA LEU A 488 15.64 -3.88 13.52
C LEU A 488 16.48 -5.16 13.54
N ARG A 489 15.91 -6.25 13.02
CA ARG A 489 16.62 -7.51 12.79
C ARG A 489 16.26 -8.13 11.45
N ILE A 490 17.19 -8.92 10.90
CA ILE A 490 16.91 -9.81 9.77
C ILE A 490 16.22 -11.05 10.35
N VAL A 491 15.00 -11.31 9.90
CA VAL A 491 14.22 -12.50 10.32
C VAL A 491 14.30 -13.62 9.30
N ASP A 492 14.57 -13.27 8.04
CA ASP A 492 14.83 -14.24 6.98
C ASP A 492 15.80 -13.64 5.95
N HIS A 493 16.63 -14.50 5.37
CA HIS A 493 17.60 -14.14 4.33
C HIS A 493 17.85 -15.35 3.43
N PHE A 494 17.56 -15.19 2.15
CA PHE A 494 17.84 -16.20 1.14
C PHE A 494 18.26 -15.56 -0.19
N VAL A 495 18.83 -16.37 -1.08
CA VAL A 495 19.26 -15.94 -2.41
C VAL A 495 18.59 -16.84 -3.44
N ILE A 496 17.89 -16.21 -4.38
CA ILE A 496 17.35 -16.86 -5.57
C ILE A 496 18.42 -16.80 -6.65
N GLN A 497 19.02 -17.94 -6.93
CA GLN A 497 20.01 -18.06 -7.99
C GLN A 497 19.33 -18.00 -9.35
N ARG A 498 19.96 -17.28 -10.29
CA ARG A 498 19.59 -17.37 -11.70
C ARG A 498 20.21 -18.64 -12.26
N ASP A 499 19.37 -19.53 -12.77
CA ASP A 499 19.81 -20.77 -13.41
C ASP A 499 19.47 -20.68 -14.89
N GLU A 500 20.50 -20.68 -15.73
CA GLU A 500 20.33 -20.64 -17.19
C GLU A 500 19.76 -21.95 -17.74
N ALA A 501 19.69 -23.03 -16.93
CA ALA A 501 19.20 -24.34 -17.35
C ALA A 501 17.68 -24.54 -17.25
N THR A 502 16.92 -23.61 -16.65
CA THR A 502 15.46 -23.72 -16.51
C THR A 502 14.74 -22.57 -17.19
N GLU A 503 13.87 -22.88 -18.16
CA GLU A 503 13.03 -21.90 -18.86
C GLU A 503 12.04 -21.21 -17.91
N ASN A 504 11.91 -19.88 -18.06
CA ASN A 504 10.91 -18.99 -17.43
C ASN A 504 10.56 -19.28 -15.94
N ARG A 505 11.17 -18.53 -15.02
CA ARG A 505 10.83 -18.59 -13.59
C ARG A 505 9.85 -17.48 -13.20
N LEU A 506 8.73 -17.89 -12.62
CA LEU A 506 7.75 -17.00 -12.01
C LEU A 506 7.94 -16.97 -10.50
N PHE A 507 8.04 -15.76 -9.94
CA PHE A 507 8.03 -15.52 -8.51
C PHE A 507 6.81 -14.70 -8.16
N ILE A 508 6.03 -15.12 -7.17
CA ILE A 508 4.95 -14.30 -6.64
C ILE A 508 5.37 -13.78 -5.27
N VAL A 509 5.37 -12.46 -5.12
CA VAL A 509 5.77 -11.80 -3.87
C VAL A 509 4.54 -11.22 -3.19
N ARG A 510 4.27 -11.70 -1.97
CA ARG A 510 3.34 -11.11 -0.98
C ARG A 510 4.05 -11.11 0.37
N ILE A 511 3.85 -10.07 1.19
CA ILE A 511 4.30 -10.06 2.59
C ILE A 511 3.27 -9.38 3.50
N ASN A 512 2.43 -10.17 4.17
CA ASN A 512 2.05 -10.02 5.59
C ASN A 512 1.26 -11.25 6.11
N PRO A 513 1.09 -11.41 7.43
CA PRO A 513 1.60 -12.55 8.20
C PRO A 513 0.70 -13.80 8.17
N ALA A 514 1.35 -14.96 8.28
CA ALA A 514 0.78 -16.22 8.78
C ALA A 514 -0.38 -16.85 7.97
N VAL A 515 -0.04 -17.70 6.99
CA VAL A 515 -0.90 -18.84 6.63
C VAL A 515 -0.06 -20.11 6.71
N GLU A 516 -0.02 -20.72 7.90
CA GLU A 516 0.56 -22.04 8.09
C GLU A 516 -0.26 -23.08 7.32
N LEU A 517 0.39 -23.82 6.43
CA LEU A 517 -0.07 -25.13 5.99
C LEU A 517 1.07 -26.11 6.23
N ASN A 518 0.90 -26.94 7.24
CA ASN A 518 1.55 -28.24 7.28
C ASN A 518 0.62 -29.23 7.99
N SER A 519 -0.18 -29.92 7.17
CA SER A 519 -0.61 -31.27 7.51
C SER A 519 0.58 -32.19 7.27
N ASP A 520 1.35 -32.51 8.31
CA ASP A 520 2.07 -33.79 8.43
C ASP A 520 2.93 -33.79 9.71
N SER A 521 2.27 -34.00 10.86
CA SER A 521 2.81 -34.85 11.94
C SER A 521 1.79 -34.98 13.08
N PHE A 522 0.98 -36.04 13.00
CA PHE A 522 0.15 -36.72 14.03
C PHE A 522 -1.08 -36.01 14.62
#